data_AF-A0A7X6ZR78-F1
#
_entry.id   AF-A0A7X6ZR78-F1
#
_cell.length_a   1.000
_cell.length_b   1.000
_cell.length_c   1.000
_cell.angle_alpha   90.00
_cell.angle_beta   90.00
_cell.angle_gamma   90.00
#
_symmetry.space_group_name_H-M   'P 1'
#
loop_
_entity.id
_entity.type
_entity.pdbx_description
1 polymer ?
#
loop_
_entity_poly.entity_id
_entity_poly.type
_entity_poly.pdbx_seq_one_letter_code
_entity_poly.pdbx_strand_id
1 'polypeptide(L)' 'MVTLAEIAKKAGVSTIVVSRILNGGKVYRQKKAVARAEKIRNLAAEMGYRPNLAAQSIRSGKTGNIGLLMSVQSSRLLLP' A
#
# COMPACT_ATOMS: atom_id res chain seq x y z
N MET A 1 3.12 3.87 -15.14
CA MET A 1 2.84 3.46 -13.75
C MET A 1 3.22 2.00 -13.62
N VAL A 2 4.14 1.65 -12.71
CA VAL A 2 4.59 0.26 -12.58
C VAL A 2 3.50 -0.59 -11.93
N THR A 3 3.26 -1.75 -12.52
CA THR A 3 2.22 -2.70 -12.07
C THR A 3 2.83 -3.90 -11.34
N LEU A 4 2.00 -4.61 -10.57
CA LEU A 4 2.40 -5.87 -9.93
C LEU A 4 2.86 -6.92 -10.95
N ALA A 5 2.30 -6.91 -12.17
CA ALA A 5 2.64 -7.84 -13.24
C ALA A 5 4.07 -7.62 -13.76
N GLU A 6 4.48 -6.37 -13.92
CA GLU A 6 5.84 -6.03 -14.36
C GLU A 6 6.88 -6.41 -13.30
N ILE A 7 6.59 -6.12 -12.02
CA ILE A 7 7.47 -6.52 -10.91
C ILE A 7 7.58 -8.04 -10.84
N ALA A 8 6.46 -8.76 -11.01
CA ALA A 8 6.43 -10.21 -11.01
C ALA A 8 7.25 -10.82 -12.13
N LYS A 9 7.14 -10.27 -13.35
CA LYS A 9 7.94 -10.66 -14.51
C LYS A 9 9.43 -10.44 -14.25
N LYS A 10 9.83 -9.29 -13.70
CA LYS A 10 11.23 -8.96 -13.41
C LYS A 10 11.81 -9.76 -12.25
N ALA A 11 10.99 -10.14 -11.26
CA ALA A 11 11.39 -10.97 -10.12
C ALA A 11 11.26 -12.49 -10.35
N GLY A 12 10.76 -12.92 -11.52
CA GLY A 12 10.56 -14.34 -11.85
C GLY A 12 9.61 -15.05 -10.89
N VAL A 13 8.51 -14.40 -10.49
CA VAL A 13 7.48 -14.95 -9.60
C VAL A 13 6.09 -14.72 -10.17
N SER A 14 5.08 -15.37 -9.58
CA SER A 14 3.69 -15.01 -9.86
C SER A 14 3.32 -13.66 -9.24
N THR A 15 2.36 -12.97 -9.86
CA THR A 15 1.72 -11.75 -9.35
C THR A 15 1.13 -11.93 -7.96
N ILE A 16 0.63 -13.12 -7.64
CA ILE A 16 0.11 -13.47 -6.31
C ILE A 16 1.21 -13.36 -5.25
N VAL A 17 2.42 -13.84 -5.55
CA VAL A 17 3.56 -13.78 -4.62
C VAL A 17 3.98 -12.34 -4.38
N VAL A 18 4.10 -11.51 -5.43
CA VAL A 18 4.43 -10.09 -5.29
C VAL A 18 3.36 -9.36 -4.48
N SER A 19 2.08 -9.55 -4.83
CA SER A 19 0.96 -8.96 -4.10
C SER A 19 0.98 -9.34 -2.62
N ARG A 20 1.25 -10.60 -2.31
CA ARG A 20 1.31 -11.08 -0.92
C ARG A 20 2.50 -10.48 -0.15
N ILE A 21 3.65 -10.30 -0.80
CA ILE A 21 4.85 -9.68 -0.21
C ILE A 21 4.64 -8.19 0.06
N LEU A 22 4.07 -7.46 -0.91
CA LEU A 22 3.93 -6.00 -0.83
C LEU A 22 2.73 -5.55 0.01
N ASN A 23 1.66 -6.36 0.09
CA ASN A 23 0.45 -6.03 0.87
C ASN A 23 0.45 -6.67 2.29
N GLY A 24 1.60 -7.09 2.82
CA GLY A 24 1.71 -7.53 4.22
C GLY A 24 1.12 -8.91 4.54
N GLY A 25 1.08 -9.83 3.57
CA GLY A 25 0.70 -11.23 3.82
C GLY A 25 1.67 -11.94 4.79
N LYS A 26 1.18 -12.99 5.48
CA LYS A 26 1.88 -13.75 6.55
C LYS A 26 3.40 -13.80 6.37
N VAL A 27 4.10 -13.39 7.44
CA VAL A 27 5.55 -13.35 7.54
C VAL A 27 6.15 -14.72 7.24
N TYR A 28 7.01 -14.79 6.24
CA TYR A 28 7.70 -15.99 5.86
C TYR A 28 8.67 -16.44 6.97
N ARG A 29 8.54 -17.66 7.47
CA ARG A 29 9.44 -18.21 8.52
C ARG A 29 10.76 -18.75 7.95
N GLN A 30 10.78 -19.11 6.67
CA GLN A 30 11.96 -19.66 6.03
C GLN A 30 12.92 -18.55 5.57
N LYS A 31 14.21 -18.64 5.92
CA LYS A 31 15.24 -17.65 5.54
C LYS A 31 15.25 -17.32 4.04
N LYS A 32 15.13 -18.32 3.17
CA LYS A 32 15.09 -18.14 1.70
C LYS A 32 13.91 -17.25 1.26
N ALA A 33 12.77 -17.39 1.92
CA ALA A 33 11.57 -16.63 1.58
C ALA A 33 11.65 -15.18 2.12
N VAL A 34 12.29 -14.95 3.26
CA VAL A 34 12.59 -13.60 3.78
C VAL A 34 13.51 -12.85 2.81
N ALA A 35 14.62 -13.47 2.39
CA ALA A 35 15.55 -12.87 1.43
C ALA A 35 14.88 -12.56 0.09
N ARG A 36 13.97 -13.43 -0.38
CA ARG A 36 13.20 -13.17 -1.60
C ARG A 36 12.23 -12.00 -1.43
N ALA A 37 11.59 -11.88 -0.27
CA ALA A 37 10.70 -10.77 0.03
C ALA A 37 11.43 -9.43 0.05
N GLU A 38 12.62 -9.36 0.64
CA GLU A 38 13.46 -8.15 0.61
C GLU A 38 13.86 -7.77 -0.82
N LYS A 39 14.34 -8.72 -1.62
CA LYS A 39 14.67 -8.46 -3.03
C LYS A 39 13.49 -7.88 -3.81
N ILE A 40 12.29 -8.40 -3.59
CA ILE A 40 11.07 -7.92 -4.26
C ILE A 40 10.67 -6.51 -3.76
N ARG A 41 10.83 -6.21 -2.47
CA ARG A 41 10.58 -4.86 -1.93
C ARG A 41 11.55 -3.83 -2.51
N ASN A 42 12.84 -4.16 -2.56
CA ASN A 42 13.86 -3.28 -3.13
C ASN A 42 13.60 -3.04 -4.62
N LEU A 43 13.31 -4.11 -5.36
CA LEU A 43 12.96 -4.02 -6.78
C LEU A 43 11.72 -3.14 -7.01
N ALA A 44 10.67 -3.31 -6.19
CA ALA A 44 9.48 -2.49 -6.28
C ALA A 44 9.78 -1.01 -6.01
N ALA A 45 10.64 -0.71 -5.02
CA ALA A 45 11.06 0.65 -4.71
C ALA A 45 11.90 1.28 -5.84
N GLU A 46 12.87 0.55 -6.37
CA GLU A 46 13.70 0.97 -7.52
C GLU A 46 12.86 1.23 -8.77
N MET A 47 11.83 0.42 -9.00
CA MET A 47 10.89 0.60 -10.10
C MET A 47 9.88 1.72 -9.84
N GLY A 48 9.87 2.35 -8.66
CA GLY A 48 8.91 3.40 -8.32
C GLY A 48 7.47 2.88 -8.17
N TYR A 49 7.30 1.60 -7.80
CA TYR A 49 5.98 1.03 -7.52
C TYR A 49 5.35 1.73 -6.31
N ARG A 50 4.15 2.27 -6.51
CA ARG A 50 3.33 2.83 -5.44
C ARG A 50 2.01 2.06 -5.39
N PRO A 51 1.65 1.47 -4.24
CA PRO A 51 0.36 0.80 -4.10
C PRO A 51 -0.80 1.79 -4.33
N ASN A 52 -1.81 1.34 -5.06
CA ASN A 52 -3.04 2.10 -5.25
C ASN A 52 -3.94 1.92 -4.02
N LEU A 53 -4.01 2.95 -3.18
CA LEU A 53 -4.78 2.94 -1.94
C LEU A 53 -6.29 2.77 -2.18
N ALA A 54 -6.84 3.37 -3.23
CA ALA A 54 -8.26 3.21 -3.57
C ALA A 54 -8.58 1.75 -3.96
N ALA A 55 -7.70 1.11 -4.72
CA ALA A 55 -7.86 -0.31 -5.05
C ALA A 55 -7.67 -1.21 -3.81
N GLN A 56 -6.77 -0.86 -2.90
CA GLN A 56 -6.60 -1.57 -1.63
C GLN A 56 -7.80 -1.40 -0.71
N SER A 57 -8.42 -0.22 -0.66
CA SER A 57 -9.60 0.01 0.18
C SER A 57 -10.81 -0.77 -0.31
N ILE A 58 -10.99 -0.87 -1.63
CA ILE A 58 -12.03 -1.70 -2.23
C ILE A 58 -11.79 -3.18 -1.90
N ARG A 59 -10.55 -3.68 -2.08
CA ARG A 59 -10.21 -5.09 -1.81
C ARG A 59 -10.37 -5.45 -0.33
N SER A 60 -9.95 -4.57 0.57
CA SER A 60 -9.95 -4.84 2.01
C SER A 60 -11.26 -4.48 2.70
N GLY A 61 -12.16 -3.74 2.02
CA GLY A 61 -13.36 -3.15 2.62
C GLY A 61 -13.07 -2.06 3.64
N LYS A 62 -11.82 -1.61 3.77
CA LYS A 62 -11.36 -0.64 4.78
C LYS A 62 -10.65 0.51 4.09
N THR A 63 -11.12 1.73 4.30
CA THR A 63 -10.47 2.94 3.75
C THR A 63 -9.29 3.41 4.60
N GLY A 64 -9.29 3.10 5.90
CA GLY A 64 -8.28 3.60 6.84
C GLY A 64 -8.38 5.10 7.12
N ASN A 65 -9.45 5.75 6.65
CA ASN A 65 -9.67 7.18 6.86
C ASN A 65 -10.37 7.45 8.20
N ILE A 66 -9.93 8.47 8.92
CA ILE A 66 -10.61 9.01 10.10
C ILE A 66 -11.40 10.25 9.66
N GLY A 67 -12.72 10.21 9.79
CA GLY A 67 -13.58 11.36 9.54
C GLY A 67 -13.70 12.24 10.79
N LEU A 68 -13.34 13.51 10.69
CA LEU A 68 -13.56 14.49 11.74
C LEU A 68 -14.77 15.36 11.38
N LEU A 69 -15.78 15.38 12.25
CA LEU A 69 -16.92 16.29 12.16
C LEU A 69 -16.76 17.35 13.23
N MET A 70 -16.64 18.62 12.81
CA MET A 70 -16.53 19.75 13.72
C MET A 70 -17.59 20.81 13.40
N SER A 71 -18.19 21.37 14.45
CA SER A 71 -19.06 22.53 14.33
C SER A 71 -18.20 23.78 14.35
N VAL A 72 -18.16 24.51 13.24
CA VAL A 72 -17.55 25.84 13.18
C VAL A 72 -18.57 26.86 13.63
N GLN A 73 -18.49 27.28 14.90
CA GLN A 73 -19.25 28.44 15.38
C GLN A 73 -18.54 29.71 14.89
N SER A 74 -19.11 30.34 13.87
CA SER A 74 -18.68 31.67 13.45
C SER A 74 -19.15 32.68 14.49
N SER A 75 -18.29 33.03 15.44
CA SER A 75 -18.50 34.19 16.28
C SER A 75 -18.36 35.43 15.39
N ARG A 76 -19.52 36.04 15.08
CA ARG A 76 -19.57 37.33 14.39
C ARG A 76 -19.00 38.36 15.39
N LEU A 77 -17.72 38.72 15.26
CA LEU A 77 -17.18 39.90 15.93
C LEU A 77 -17.92 41.11 15.38
N LEU A 78 -18.97 41.53 16.10
CA LEU A 78 -19.47 42.89 16.02
C LEU A 78 -18.44 43.74 16.75
N LEU A 79 -17.49 44.30 16.01
CA LEU A 79 -16.76 45.48 16.47
C LEU A 79 -17.66 46.70 16.25
N PRO A 80 -17.72 47.63 17.23
CA PRO A 80 -18.58 48.80 17.20
C PRO A 80 -18.24 49.79 16.08
#